data_AF-A0A367IZK3-F1
#
_entry.id   AF-A0A367IZK3-F1
#
_cell.length_a   1.000
_cell.length_b   1.000
_cell.length_c   1.000
_cell.angle_alpha   90.00
_cell.angle_beta   90.00
_cell.angle_gamma   90.00
#
_symmetry.space_group_name_H-M   'P 1'
#
loop_
_entity.id
_entity.type
_entity.pdbx_description
1 polymer ?
#
loop_
_entity_poly.entity_id
_entity_poly.type
_entity_poly.pdbx_seq_one_letter_code
_entity_poly.pdbx_strand_id
1 'polypeptide(L)'
;MPQEHPFQTSFWSPTASVDNYPNFRYGFDILHKKLAQSVTENEAIANYIQERIEAERHHGTQLSKLPHPELDELTTLSRCFQVVWAESEASATEHWTRAENLHTTALDPLKRLASRYSRIVSNAKQTLEQQMSQFEALVKQLEQAKSVYHAKCRSLLTIQPNYRPTVIQLGTLLFYERFQVEDWMRPLNETGLTRREIVHWLQDKHQSPSVMHDLIGLHFLRQIGQDQYEKVVRQPVSKGLYGLFKWQQQQQQQQQQPMEPYVREMLQADKAYRELVIKVDKMRMQTEEALFMHYEEMESLELERIQTIKQGK
;
A
#
# COMPACT_ATOMS: atom_id res chain seq x y z
N MET A 1 -5.44 27.04 -17.71
CA MET A 1 -5.34 27.71 -16.40
C MET A 1 -4.68 26.72 -15.46
N PRO A 2 -3.56 27.04 -14.79
CA PRO A 2 -3.05 26.15 -13.76
C PRO A 2 -4.13 26.00 -12.69
N GLN A 3 -4.54 24.76 -12.40
CA GLN A 3 -5.56 24.48 -11.40
C GLN A 3 -5.01 24.86 -10.02
N GLU A 4 -5.77 25.66 -9.27
CA GLU A 4 -5.33 26.16 -7.97
C GLU A 4 -5.11 25.04 -6.94
N HIS A 5 -5.74 23.86 -7.14
CA HIS A 5 -5.64 22.70 -6.25
C HIS A 5 -5.74 21.35 -7.01
N PRO A 6 -4.62 20.76 -7.46
CA PRO A 6 -4.62 19.46 -8.13
C PRO A 6 -4.97 18.33 -7.15
N PHE A 7 -5.55 17.24 -7.66
CA PHE A 7 -5.99 16.12 -6.82
C PHE A 7 -4.79 15.44 -6.13
N GLN A 8 -3.67 15.36 -6.86
CA GLN A 8 -2.39 14.79 -6.42
C GLN A 8 -1.83 15.38 -5.13
N THR A 9 -2.25 16.57 -4.71
CA THR A 9 -1.77 17.22 -3.47
C THR A 9 -2.87 17.43 -2.43
N SER A 10 -4.13 17.11 -2.77
CA SER A 10 -5.29 17.56 -2.00
C SER A 10 -5.97 16.43 -1.21
N PHE A 11 -5.77 15.17 -1.60
CA PHE A 11 -6.46 14.01 -1.01
C PHE A 11 -5.57 13.12 -0.12
N TRP A 12 -4.43 13.64 0.34
CA TRP A 12 -3.61 12.94 1.35
C TRP A 12 -4.21 13.06 2.75
N SER A 13 -3.77 12.18 3.66
CA SER A 13 -4.10 12.31 5.08
C SER A 13 -3.64 13.68 5.62
N PRO A 14 -4.42 14.34 6.49
CA PRO A 14 -4.02 15.61 7.09
C PRO A 14 -2.66 15.51 7.78
N THR A 15 -1.80 16.51 7.59
CA THR A 15 -0.47 16.57 8.24
C THR A 15 -0.55 16.53 9.78
N ALA A 16 -1.71 16.86 10.35
CA ALA A 16 -1.98 16.81 11.79
C ALA A 16 -2.53 15.46 12.28
N SER A 17 -2.48 14.38 11.48
CA SER A 17 -2.92 13.06 11.95
C SER A 17 -2.09 12.62 13.16
N VAL A 18 -2.76 12.26 14.26
CA VAL A 18 -2.13 11.72 15.49
C VAL A 18 -1.57 10.32 15.27
N ASP A 19 -1.91 9.69 14.14
CA ASP A 19 -1.53 8.32 13.82
C ASP A 19 -0.05 8.20 13.48
N ASN A 20 0.57 7.11 13.94
CA ASN A 20 1.98 6.81 13.68
C ASN A 20 2.26 6.47 12.20
N TYR A 21 1.22 6.23 11.40
CA TYR A 21 1.32 5.84 10.00
C TYR A 21 0.25 6.58 9.16
N PRO A 22 0.52 6.85 7.87
CA PRO A 22 -0.43 7.53 7.00
C PRO A 22 -1.76 6.77 6.89
N ASN A 23 -2.87 7.52 6.99
CA ASN A 23 -4.21 6.99 6.73
C ASN A 23 -4.62 7.32 5.29
N PHE A 24 -4.22 6.45 4.35
CA PHE A 24 -4.52 6.63 2.93
C PHE A 24 -6.02 6.58 2.61
N ARG A 25 -6.85 5.95 3.46
CA ARG A 25 -8.30 5.88 3.25
C ARG A 25 -8.98 7.23 3.29
N TYR A 26 -8.47 8.15 4.12
CA TYR A 26 -9.15 9.39 4.43
C TYR A 26 -9.53 10.21 3.17
N GLY A 27 -8.55 10.69 2.41
CA GLY A 27 -8.87 11.49 1.22
C GLY A 27 -9.27 10.64 0.02
N PHE A 28 -8.82 9.38 -0.07
CA PHE A 28 -9.29 8.44 -1.09
C PHE A 28 -10.81 8.22 -1.03
N ASP A 29 -11.36 7.96 0.15
CA ASP A 29 -12.80 7.73 0.32
C ASP A 29 -13.62 9.00 0.03
N ILE A 30 -13.07 10.19 0.36
CA ILE A 30 -13.69 11.49 0.02
C ILE A 30 -13.75 11.68 -1.50
N LEU A 31 -12.64 11.46 -2.21
CA LEU A 31 -12.60 11.55 -3.67
C LEU A 31 -13.60 10.57 -4.30
N HIS A 32 -13.56 9.30 -3.90
CA HIS A 32 -14.44 8.27 -4.48
C HIS A 32 -15.92 8.47 -4.15
N LYS A 33 -16.24 9.12 -3.02
CA LYS A 33 -17.61 9.58 -2.75
C LYS A 33 -18.06 10.62 -3.79
N LYS A 34 -17.17 11.54 -4.19
CA LYS A 34 -17.47 12.54 -5.22
C LYS A 34 -17.55 11.92 -6.62
N LEU A 35 -16.64 11.00 -6.95
CA LEU A 35 -16.71 10.29 -8.23
C LEU A 35 -18.00 9.45 -8.34
N ALA A 36 -18.44 8.81 -7.25
CA ALA A 36 -19.72 8.09 -7.21
C ALA A 36 -20.92 9.03 -7.44
N GLN A 37 -20.89 10.24 -6.85
CA GLN A 37 -21.88 11.27 -7.15
C GLN A 37 -21.88 11.62 -8.65
N SER A 38 -20.70 11.79 -9.27
CA SER A 38 -20.58 12.03 -10.71
C SER A 38 -21.16 10.90 -11.57
N VAL A 39 -21.08 9.63 -11.13
CA VAL A 39 -21.74 8.49 -11.81
C VAL A 39 -23.26 8.66 -11.78
N THR A 40 -23.83 8.92 -10.59
CA THR A 40 -25.28 9.12 -10.43
C THR A 40 -25.78 10.33 -11.22
N GLU A 41 -25.01 11.42 -11.25
CA GLU A 41 -25.34 12.60 -12.05
C GLU A 41 -25.43 12.27 -13.56
N ASN A 42 -24.48 11.50 -14.09
CA ASN A 42 -24.50 11.07 -15.48
C ASN A 42 -25.77 10.26 -15.82
N GLU A 43 -26.15 9.34 -14.93
CA GLU A 43 -27.37 8.55 -15.08
C GLU A 43 -28.63 9.41 -15.02
N ALA A 44 -28.69 10.36 -14.08
CA ALA A 44 -29.82 11.28 -13.96
C ALA A 44 -29.99 12.15 -15.22
N ILE A 45 -28.90 12.66 -15.80
CA ILE A 45 -28.95 13.44 -17.05
C ILE A 45 -29.43 12.56 -18.22
N ALA A 46 -28.91 11.33 -18.32
CA ALA A 46 -29.33 10.41 -19.37
C ALA A 46 -30.81 10.06 -19.27
N ASN A 47 -31.32 9.82 -18.05
CA ASN A 47 -32.73 9.53 -17.81
C ASN A 47 -33.62 10.73 -18.17
N TYR A 48 -33.21 11.95 -17.80
CA TYR A 48 -33.95 13.15 -18.19
C TYR A 48 -34.06 13.30 -19.72
N ILE A 49 -32.96 13.08 -20.45
CA ILE A 49 -32.97 13.15 -21.92
C ILE A 49 -33.86 12.05 -22.51
N GLN A 50 -33.84 10.85 -21.95
CA GLN A 50 -34.72 9.74 -22.33
C GLN A 50 -36.20 10.12 -22.17
N GLU A 51 -36.59 10.65 -21.00
CA GLU A 51 -37.97 11.10 -20.74
C GLU A 51 -38.38 12.22 -21.70
N ARG A 52 -37.47 13.16 -22.00
CA ARG A 52 -37.72 14.22 -22.98
C ARG A 52 -37.96 13.65 -24.38
N ILE A 53 -37.16 12.68 -24.82
CA ILE A 53 -37.36 11.99 -26.12
C ILE A 53 -38.72 11.32 -26.17
N GLU A 54 -39.14 10.67 -25.09
CA GLU A 54 -40.45 10.02 -25.00
C GLU A 54 -41.60 11.03 -25.06
N ALA A 55 -41.47 12.17 -24.39
CA ALA A 55 -42.44 13.26 -24.45
C ALA A 55 -42.57 13.84 -25.88
N GLU A 56 -41.46 14.08 -26.57
CA GLU A 56 -41.46 14.56 -27.96
C GLU A 56 -42.10 13.54 -28.92
N ARG A 57 -41.78 12.24 -28.76
CA ARG A 57 -42.42 11.16 -29.54
C ARG A 57 -43.91 11.11 -29.30
N HIS A 58 -44.32 11.19 -28.04
CA HIS A 58 -45.73 11.20 -27.65
C HIS A 58 -46.47 12.37 -28.29
N HIS A 59 -45.89 13.58 -28.25
CA HIS A 59 -46.50 14.76 -28.85
C HIS A 59 -46.70 14.60 -30.36
N GLY A 60 -45.69 14.14 -31.08
CA GLY A 60 -45.82 13.82 -32.51
C GLY A 60 -46.92 12.80 -32.79
N THR A 61 -47.03 11.75 -31.96
CA THR A 61 -48.09 10.74 -32.08
C THR A 61 -49.48 11.28 -31.77
N GLN A 62 -49.64 12.26 -30.88
CA GLN A 62 -50.94 12.88 -30.63
C GLN A 62 -51.39 13.72 -31.84
N LEU A 63 -50.48 14.52 -32.41
CA LEU A 63 -50.76 15.32 -33.60
C LEU A 63 -51.10 14.46 -34.82
N SER A 64 -50.38 13.35 -35.04
CA SER A 64 -50.62 12.46 -36.19
C SER A 64 -51.94 11.68 -36.10
N LYS A 65 -52.56 11.62 -34.92
CA LYS A 65 -53.85 10.94 -34.69
C LYS A 65 -55.05 11.87 -34.88
N LEU A 66 -54.83 13.16 -35.13
CA LEU A 66 -55.92 14.09 -35.37
C LEU A 66 -56.70 13.68 -36.64
N PRO A 67 -58.04 13.76 -36.61
CA PRO A 67 -58.86 13.28 -37.71
C PRO A 67 -58.61 14.09 -38.98
N HIS A 68 -58.58 13.41 -40.12
CA HIS A 68 -58.53 14.06 -41.41
C HIS A 68 -59.88 14.78 -41.69
N PRO A 69 -59.87 16.04 -42.13
CA PRO A 69 -61.11 16.74 -42.46
C PRO A 69 -61.80 16.16 -43.69
N GLU A 70 -63.02 15.65 -43.50
CA GLU A 70 -63.94 15.34 -44.60
C GLU A 70 -64.70 16.60 -45.04
N LEU A 71 -64.03 17.51 -45.75
CA LEU A 71 -64.61 18.79 -46.21
C LEU A 71 -64.64 18.87 -47.75
N ASP A 72 -65.70 19.49 -48.28
CA ASP A 72 -65.91 19.70 -49.72
C ASP A 72 -64.87 20.70 -50.28
N GLU A 73 -64.07 20.31 -51.29
CA GLU A 73 -62.88 21.05 -51.79
C GLU A 73 -63.18 22.40 -52.48
N LEU A 74 -64.47 22.72 -52.60
CA LEU A 74 -64.97 23.83 -53.41
C LEU A 74 -64.99 25.17 -52.67
N THR A 75 -64.85 25.20 -51.33
CA THR A 75 -64.88 26.45 -50.54
C THR A 75 -63.49 26.90 -50.08
N THR A 76 -63.27 28.22 -50.02
CA THR A 76 -62.00 28.79 -49.52
C THR A 76 -61.73 28.41 -48.06
N LEU A 77 -62.77 28.34 -47.22
CA LEU A 77 -62.65 27.94 -45.82
C LEU A 77 -62.20 26.46 -45.68
N SER A 78 -62.72 25.57 -46.53
CA SER A 78 -62.31 24.16 -46.59
C SER A 78 -60.81 24.04 -46.90
N ARG A 79 -60.32 24.77 -47.91
CA ARG A 79 -58.89 24.83 -48.23
C ARG A 79 -58.05 25.39 -47.10
N CYS A 80 -58.50 26.45 -46.43
CA CYS A 80 -57.79 27.00 -45.27
C CYS A 80 -57.68 25.97 -44.14
N PHE A 81 -58.73 25.18 -43.89
CA PHE A 81 -58.70 24.13 -42.87
C PHE A 81 -57.81 22.95 -43.25
N GLN A 82 -57.78 22.54 -44.53
CA GLN A 82 -56.86 21.53 -45.03
C GLN A 82 -55.39 21.91 -44.78
N VAL A 83 -55.04 23.19 -44.93
CA VAL A 83 -53.70 23.70 -44.60
C VAL A 83 -53.40 23.54 -43.11
N VAL A 84 -54.35 23.82 -42.21
CA VAL A 84 -54.17 23.63 -40.76
C VAL A 84 -53.95 22.16 -40.38
N TRP A 85 -54.68 21.25 -41.04
CA TRP A 85 -54.45 19.82 -40.84
C TRP A 85 -53.07 19.39 -41.35
N ALA A 86 -52.68 19.82 -42.55
CA ALA A 86 -51.35 19.52 -43.12
C ALA A 86 -50.22 20.08 -42.25
N GLU A 87 -50.40 21.27 -41.66
CA GLU A 87 -49.46 21.85 -40.68
C GLU A 87 -49.34 20.99 -39.41
N SER A 88 -50.44 20.39 -38.96
CA SER A 88 -50.44 19.51 -37.79
C SER A 88 -49.69 18.19 -38.08
N GLU A 89 -49.83 17.65 -39.29
CA GLU A 89 -49.05 16.50 -39.77
C GLU A 89 -47.57 16.86 -39.90
N ALA A 90 -47.24 18.00 -40.50
CA ALA A 90 -45.87 18.50 -40.60
C ALA A 90 -45.24 18.67 -39.21
N SER A 91 -45.94 19.32 -38.27
CA SER A 91 -45.51 19.46 -36.88
C SER A 91 -45.25 18.10 -36.21
N ALA A 92 -46.12 17.10 -36.45
CA ALA A 92 -45.91 15.74 -35.93
C ALA A 92 -44.58 15.14 -36.40
N THR A 93 -44.25 15.30 -37.69
CA THR A 93 -42.98 14.82 -38.25
C THR A 93 -41.78 15.53 -37.63
N GLU A 94 -41.84 16.84 -37.42
CA GLU A 94 -40.77 17.61 -36.78
C GLU A 94 -40.50 17.16 -35.34
N HIS A 95 -41.55 16.88 -34.56
CA HIS A 95 -41.41 16.37 -33.20
C HIS A 95 -40.73 15.00 -33.16
N TRP A 96 -41.08 14.09 -34.08
CA TRP A 96 -40.39 12.81 -34.21
C TRP A 96 -38.93 12.97 -34.64
N THR A 97 -38.64 13.83 -35.61
CA THR A 97 -37.27 14.13 -36.04
C THR A 97 -36.44 14.71 -34.89
N ARG A 98 -37.01 15.62 -34.08
CA ARG A 98 -36.35 16.17 -32.89
C ARG A 98 -36.03 15.07 -31.88
N ALA A 99 -36.99 14.17 -31.62
CA ALA A 99 -36.77 13.05 -30.71
C ALA A 99 -35.64 12.12 -31.18
N GLU A 100 -35.58 11.84 -32.49
CA GLU A 100 -34.54 11.00 -33.07
C GLU A 100 -33.16 11.68 -33.06
N ASN A 101 -33.12 12.99 -33.34
CA ASN A 101 -31.90 13.77 -33.21
C ASN A 101 -31.41 13.76 -31.76
N LEU A 102 -32.27 14.05 -30.78
CA LEU A 102 -31.90 13.97 -29.36
C LEU A 102 -31.39 12.58 -28.95
N HIS A 103 -31.99 11.51 -29.48
CA HIS A 103 -31.54 10.15 -29.22
C HIS A 103 -30.11 9.93 -29.74
N THR A 104 -29.88 10.19 -31.01
CA THR A 104 -28.63 9.85 -31.71
C THR A 104 -27.47 10.80 -31.35
N THR A 105 -27.75 12.09 -31.17
CA THR A 105 -26.70 13.11 -30.96
C THR A 105 -26.40 13.38 -29.49
N ALA A 106 -27.34 13.10 -28.57
CA ALA A 106 -27.15 13.39 -27.14
C ALA A 106 -27.23 12.14 -26.26
N LEU A 107 -28.32 11.38 -26.32
CA LEU A 107 -28.57 10.27 -25.39
C LEU A 107 -27.56 9.12 -25.55
N ASP A 108 -27.38 8.64 -26.79
CA ASP A 108 -26.49 7.52 -27.09
C ASP A 108 -25.02 7.80 -26.71
N PRO A 109 -24.43 8.96 -27.07
CA PRO A 109 -23.11 9.35 -26.59
C PRO A 109 -23.03 9.44 -25.07
N LEU A 110 -24.03 10.01 -24.41
CA LEU A 110 -24.03 10.18 -22.95
C LEU A 110 -24.09 8.83 -22.22
N LYS A 111 -24.93 7.89 -22.69
CA LYS A 111 -24.97 6.52 -22.13
C LYS A 111 -23.61 5.83 -22.25
N ARG A 112 -22.96 5.92 -23.42
CA ARG A 112 -21.61 5.35 -23.63
C ARG A 112 -20.57 6.00 -22.72
N LEU A 113 -20.61 7.32 -22.56
CA LEU A 113 -19.74 8.05 -21.64
C LEU A 113 -19.97 7.58 -20.19
N ALA A 114 -21.22 7.53 -19.73
CA ALA A 114 -21.57 7.14 -18.37
C ALA A 114 -21.09 5.72 -18.04
N SER A 115 -21.33 4.75 -18.94
CA SER A 115 -20.86 3.38 -18.77
C SER A 115 -19.32 3.27 -18.75
N ARG A 116 -18.62 4.01 -19.63
CA ARG A 116 -17.15 4.04 -19.65
C ARG A 116 -16.60 4.62 -18.35
N TYR A 117 -17.12 5.78 -17.94
CA TYR A 117 -16.70 6.49 -16.75
C TYR A 117 -16.89 5.64 -15.49
N SER A 118 -18.09 5.06 -15.30
CA SER A 118 -18.41 4.20 -14.16
C SER A 118 -17.47 2.99 -14.07
N ARG A 119 -17.18 2.33 -15.19
CA ARG A 119 -16.27 1.19 -15.25
C ARG A 119 -14.84 1.56 -14.84
N ILE A 120 -14.31 2.68 -15.36
CA ILE A 120 -12.95 3.14 -15.04
C ILE A 120 -12.84 3.45 -13.55
N VAL A 121 -13.77 4.25 -13.01
CA VAL A 121 -13.80 4.62 -11.59
C VAL A 121 -13.85 3.39 -10.70
N SER A 122 -14.74 2.43 -11.01
CA SER A 122 -14.90 1.19 -10.22
C SER A 122 -13.64 0.33 -10.20
N ASN A 123 -13.04 0.08 -11.37
CA ASN A 123 -11.84 -0.75 -11.48
C ASN A 123 -10.65 -0.10 -10.75
N ALA A 124 -10.42 1.19 -10.98
CA ALA A 124 -9.34 1.93 -10.34
C ALA A 124 -9.49 1.96 -8.81
N LYS A 125 -10.73 2.13 -8.33
CA LYS A 125 -11.05 2.04 -6.89
C LYS A 125 -10.66 0.70 -6.29
N GLN A 126 -11.09 -0.40 -6.90
CA GLN A 126 -10.88 -1.75 -6.36
C GLN A 126 -9.39 -2.09 -6.22
N THR A 127 -8.57 -1.72 -7.22
CA THR A 127 -7.13 -1.98 -7.20
C THR A 127 -6.45 -1.30 -6.01
N LEU A 128 -6.74 -0.01 -5.78
CA LEU A 128 -6.15 0.73 -4.67
C LEU A 128 -6.65 0.29 -3.30
N GLU A 129 -7.94 -0.05 -3.18
CA GLU A 129 -8.48 -0.57 -1.92
C GLU A 129 -7.76 -1.84 -1.46
N GLN A 130 -7.40 -2.71 -2.41
CA GLN A 130 -6.63 -3.93 -2.11
C GLN A 130 -5.22 -3.58 -1.63
N GLN A 131 -4.54 -2.65 -2.30
CA GLN A 131 -3.18 -2.23 -1.94
C GLN A 131 -3.14 -1.55 -0.56
N MET A 132 -4.08 -0.65 -0.30
CA MET A 132 -4.23 0.02 1.00
C MET A 132 -4.55 -0.98 2.12
N SER A 133 -5.41 -1.98 1.86
CA SER A 133 -5.69 -3.04 2.84
C SER A 133 -4.44 -3.88 3.16
N GLN A 134 -3.58 -4.14 2.17
CA GLN A 134 -2.31 -4.83 2.40
C GLN A 134 -1.35 -3.99 3.25
N PHE A 135 -1.26 -2.68 2.98
CA PHE A 135 -0.48 -1.75 3.78
C PHE A 135 -0.95 -1.73 5.25
N GLU A 136 -2.26 -1.57 5.48
CA GLU A 136 -2.86 -1.58 6.82
C GLU A 136 -2.57 -2.90 7.57
N ALA A 137 -2.66 -4.04 6.87
CA ALA A 137 -2.34 -5.35 7.45
C ALA A 137 -0.85 -5.45 7.85
N LEU A 138 0.07 -4.93 7.03
CA LEU A 138 1.50 -4.91 7.36
C LEU A 138 1.80 -3.97 8.52
N VAL A 139 1.15 -2.80 8.59
CA VAL A 139 1.26 -1.87 9.73
C VAL A 139 0.82 -2.54 11.03
N LYS A 140 -0.28 -3.30 11.01
CA LYS A 140 -0.74 -4.07 12.18
C LYS A 140 0.28 -5.12 12.61
N GLN A 141 0.90 -5.83 11.66
CA GLN A 141 1.97 -6.79 11.96
C GLN A 141 3.21 -6.10 12.53
N LEU A 142 3.57 -4.94 12.01
CA LEU A 142 4.69 -4.13 12.47
C LEU A 142 4.50 -3.68 13.93
N GLU A 143 3.33 -3.15 14.28
CA GLU A 143 3.01 -2.75 15.65
C GLU A 143 3.02 -3.95 16.61
N GLN A 144 2.53 -5.12 16.17
CA GLN A 144 2.65 -6.35 16.95
C GLN A 144 4.12 -6.74 17.19
N ALA A 145 4.96 -6.72 16.14
CA ALA A 145 6.37 -7.06 16.26
C ALA A 145 7.13 -6.06 17.15
N LYS A 146 6.82 -4.77 17.03
CA LYS A 146 7.32 -3.71 17.92
C LYS A 146 6.96 -3.98 19.38
N SER A 147 5.70 -4.30 19.65
CA SER A 147 5.22 -4.62 21.01
C SER A 147 5.95 -5.84 21.58
N VAL A 148 6.11 -6.90 20.79
CA VAL A 148 6.86 -8.10 21.16
C VAL A 148 8.33 -7.77 21.47
N TYR A 149 9.00 -7.01 20.61
CA TYR A 149 10.37 -6.56 20.83
C TYR A 149 10.50 -5.79 22.15
N HIS A 150 9.66 -4.78 22.39
CA HIS A 150 9.68 -4.03 23.65
C HIS A 150 9.39 -4.90 24.87
N ALA A 151 8.50 -5.89 24.75
CA ALA A 151 8.26 -6.85 25.83
C ALA A 151 9.52 -7.66 26.15
N LYS A 152 10.24 -8.16 25.13
CA LYS A 152 11.51 -8.87 25.32
C LYS A 152 12.60 -7.99 25.92
N CYS A 153 12.69 -6.72 25.51
CA CYS A 153 13.60 -5.76 26.15
C CYS A 153 13.28 -5.56 27.62
N ARG A 154 12.00 -5.39 27.99
CA ARG A 154 11.59 -5.26 29.39
C ARG A 154 11.92 -6.51 30.20
N SER A 155 11.61 -7.69 29.68
CA SER A 155 11.95 -8.96 30.33
C SER A 155 13.45 -9.10 30.59
N LEU A 156 14.28 -8.74 29.60
CA LEU A 156 15.74 -8.75 29.75
C LEU A 156 16.22 -7.75 30.80
N LEU A 157 15.69 -6.52 30.80
CA LEU A 157 16.06 -5.49 31.77
C LEU A 157 15.61 -5.82 33.20
N THR A 158 14.55 -6.60 33.39
CA THR A 158 14.15 -7.11 34.70
C THR A 158 15.23 -8.03 35.30
N ILE A 159 15.89 -8.82 34.47
CA ILE A 159 16.93 -9.77 34.89
C ILE A 159 18.30 -9.07 34.96
N GLN A 160 18.58 -8.20 34.00
CA GLN A 160 19.83 -7.45 33.90
C GLN A 160 19.57 -5.96 33.58
N PRO A 161 19.36 -5.11 34.60
CA PRO A 161 19.04 -3.70 34.41
C PRO A 161 20.11 -2.90 33.66
N ASN A 162 21.37 -3.32 33.81
CA ASN A 162 22.53 -2.68 33.18
C ASN A 162 22.88 -3.31 31.83
N TYR A 163 22.02 -4.14 31.25
CA TYR A 163 22.28 -4.72 29.94
C TYR A 163 22.43 -3.61 28.89
N ARG A 164 23.47 -3.73 28.08
CA ARG A 164 23.77 -2.84 26.96
C ARG A 164 24.21 -3.73 25.79
N PRO A 165 23.56 -3.64 24.62
CA PRO A 165 24.02 -4.35 23.43
C PRO A 165 25.46 -3.94 23.10
N THR A 166 26.33 -4.90 22.84
CA THR A 166 27.74 -4.62 22.51
C THR A 166 27.97 -4.97 21.05
N VAL A 167 28.46 -4.04 20.24
CA VAL A 167 28.75 -4.32 18.82
C VAL A 167 30.19 -4.84 18.70
N ILE A 168 30.33 -6.09 18.30
CA ILE A 168 31.59 -6.72 17.92
C ILE A 168 31.67 -6.68 16.40
N GLN A 169 32.62 -5.91 15.87
CA GLN A 169 32.89 -5.87 14.43
C GLN A 169 34.04 -6.81 14.09
N LEU A 170 33.83 -7.68 13.10
CA LEU A 170 34.84 -8.57 12.55
C LEU A 170 34.85 -8.41 11.03
N GLY A 171 35.76 -7.59 10.51
CA GLY A 171 35.78 -7.21 9.10
C GLY A 171 34.50 -6.48 8.69
N THR A 172 33.76 -7.06 7.75
CA THR A 172 32.46 -6.52 7.28
C THR A 172 31.26 -7.03 8.07
N LEU A 173 31.47 -7.94 9.02
CA LEU A 173 30.40 -8.52 9.85
C LEU A 173 30.25 -7.76 11.17
N LEU A 174 29.01 -7.57 11.60
CA LEU A 174 28.65 -7.01 12.90
C LEU A 174 27.91 -8.07 13.70
N PHE A 175 28.36 -8.28 14.94
CA PHE A 175 27.73 -9.14 15.93
C PHE A 175 27.33 -8.29 17.13
N TYR A 176 26.22 -8.61 17.76
CA TYR A 176 25.69 -7.88 18.92
C TYR A 176 25.95 -8.62 20.24
N GLU A 177 26.40 -9.88 20.14
CA GLU A 177 26.77 -10.71 21.27
C GLU A 177 27.87 -11.70 20.92
N ARG A 178 28.63 -12.11 21.93
CA ARG A 178 29.74 -13.06 21.79
C ARG A 178 29.28 -14.41 21.21
N PHE A 179 28.13 -14.93 21.63
CA PHE A 179 27.62 -16.23 21.16
C PHE A 179 27.35 -16.24 19.66
N GLN A 180 27.05 -15.08 19.04
CA GLN A 180 26.80 -15.01 17.60
C GLN A 180 28.09 -15.20 16.80
N VAL A 181 29.23 -14.72 17.32
CA VAL A 181 30.56 -14.98 16.76
C VAL A 181 30.90 -16.46 16.92
N GLU A 182 30.62 -17.03 18.09
CA GLU A 182 30.86 -18.46 18.37
C GLU A 182 30.02 -19.36 17.43
N ASP A 183 28.75 -19.00 17.19
CA ASP A 183 27.87 -19.68 16.23
C ASP A 183 28.36 -19.52 14.78
N TRP A 184 28.86 -18.34 14.39
CA TRP A 184 29.45 -18.11 13.07
C TRP A 184 30.71 -18.94 12.85
N MET A 185 31.54 -19.06 13.89
CA MET A 185 32.76 -19.88 13.88
C MET A 185 32.48 -21.37 14.00
N ARG A 186 31.25 -21.81 14.30
CA ARG A 186 30.89 -23.23 14.52
C ARG A 186 31.46 -24.19 13.47
N PRO A 187 31.50 -23.89 12.15
CA PRO A 187 32.01 -24.80 11.13
C PRO A 187 33.51 -25.13 11.22
N LEU A 188 34.33 -24.30 11.87
CA LEU A 188 35.77 -24.55 12.03
C LEU A 188 36.02 -25.71 13.03
N ASN A 189 37.18 -26.37 12.99
CA ASN A 189 37.57 -27.33 14.02
C ASN A 189 37.86 -26.64 15.37
N GLU A 190 37.65 -27.31 16.49
CA GLU A 190 37.93 -26.74 17.82
C GLU A 190 39.44 -26.59 18.08
N THR A 191 40.25 -27.54 17.61
CA THR A 191 41.70 -27.59 17.81
C THR A 191 42.43 -27.91 16.51
N GLY A 192 43.74 -27.67 16.49
CA GLY A 192 44.61 -28.05 15.37
C GLY A 192 44.42 -27.21 14.10
N LEU A 193 43.84 -26.01 14.20
CA LEU A 193 43.69 -25.10 13.07
C LEU A 193 45.04 -24.51 12.68
N THR A 194 45.35 -24.47 11.39
CA THR A 194 46.50 -23.75 10.83
C THR A 194 46.11 -22.36 10.36
N ARG A 195 47.09 -21.44 10.25
CA ARG A 195 46.83 -20.10 9.69
C ARG A 195 46.21 -20.18 8.29
N ARG A 196 46.67 -21.12 7.47
CA ARG A 196 46.18 -21.32 6.10
C ARG A 196 44.70 -21.70 6.08
N GLU A 197 44.28 -22.61 6.94
CA GLU A 197 42.87 -23.04 7.03
C GLU A 197 41.95 -21.91 7.49
N ILE A 198 42.37 -21.13 8.48
CA ILE A 198 41.59 -19.99 8.99
C ILE A 198 41.45 -18.92 7.90
N VAL A 199 42.54 -18.58 7.21
CA VAL A 199 42.52 -17.58 6.13
C VAL A 199 41.66 -18.05 4.96
N HIS A 200 41.74 -19.32 4.57
CA HIS A 200 40.88 -19.87 3.52
C HIS A 200 39.39 -19.80 3.92
N TRP A 201 39.06 -20.18 5.15
CA TRP A 201 37.69 -20.08 5.66
C TRP A 201 37.18 -18.62 5.68
N LEU A 202 38.03 -17.66 6.07
CA LEU A 202 37.68 -16.24 6.03
C LEU A 202 37.40 -15.78 4.60
N GLN A 203 38.22 -16.20 3.63
CA GLN A 203 38.03 -15.89 2.21
C GLN A 203 36.72 -16.48 1.68
N ASP A 204 36.37 -17.72 2.03
CA ASP A 204 35.08 -18.35 1.67
C ASP A 204 33.89 -17.57 2.24
N LYS A 205 34.07 -16.88 3.38
CA LYS A 205 33.08 -15.97 3.99
C LYS A 205 33.19 -14.53 3.50
N HIS A 206 33.94 -14.29 2.43
CA HIS A 206 34.17 -12.97 1.84
C HIS A 206 34.76 -11.96 2.85
N GLN A 207 35.61 -12.44 3.76
CA GLN A 207 36.28 -11.63 4.77
C GLN A 207 37.76 -11.47 4.47
N SER A 208 38.32 -10.33 4.90
CA SER A 208 39.76 -10.07 4.83
C SER A 208 40.54 -11.03 5.74
N PRO A 209 41.73 -11.51 5.33
CA PRO A 209 42.63 -12.25 6.22
C PRO A 209 42.97 -11.52 7.52
N SER A 210 42.86 -10.18 7.54
CA SER A 210 43.08 -9.36 8.73
C SER A 210 42.11 -9.69 9.87
N VAL A 211 40.90 -10.20 9.58
CA VAL A 211 39.89 -10.58 10.58
C VAL A 211 40.41 -11.67 11.53
N MET A 212 41.39 -12.46 11.11
CA MET A 212 42.07 -13.40 11.98
C MET A 212 42.74 -12.71 13.18
N HIS A 213 43.34 -11.53 12.98
CA HIS A 213 43.95 -10.77 14.07
C HIS A 213 42.90 -10.26 15.04
N ASP A 214 41.73 -9.84 14.55
CA ASP A 214 40.61 -9.42 15.39
C ASP A 214 40.04 -10.60 16.21
N LEU A 215 39.91 -11.78 15.59
CA LEU A 215 39.48 -13.01 16.28
C LEU A 215 40.45 -13.43 17.40
N ILE A 216 41.75 -13.21 17.20
CA ILE A 216 42.76 -13.45 18.25
C ILE A 216 42.67 -12.36 19.33
N GLY A 217 42.60 -11.09 18.93
CA GLY A 217 42.53 -9.93 19.83
C GLY A 217 41.28 -9.94 20.72
N LEU A 218 40.16 -10.47 20.22
CA LEU A 218 38.90 -10.62 20.94
C LEU A 218 38.76 -11.97 21.65
N HIS A 219 39.84 -12.75 21.68
CA HIS A 219 39.95 -14.05 22.35
C HIS A 219 38.92 -15.09 21.87
N PHE A 220 38.61 -15.12 20.58
CA PHE A 220 37.85 -16.21 19.97
C PHE A 220 38.77 -17.32 19.45
N LEU A 221 39.99 -16.96 19.04
CA LEU A 221 41.06 -17.87 18.68
C LEU A 221 42.25 -17.66 19.61
N ARG A 222 42.97 -18.73 19.93
CA ARG A 222 44.24 -18.70 20.64
C ARG A 222 45.31 -19.37 19.79
N GLN A 223 46.48 -18.74 19.71
CA GLN A 223 47.67 -19.35 19.12
C GLN A 223 48.38 -20.21 20.19
N ILE A 224 48.61 -21.49 19.89
CA ILE A 224 49.27 -22.46 20.80
C ILE A 224 50.71 -22.74 20.34
N GLY A 225 50.98 -22.64 19.04
CA GLY A 225 52.30 -22.89 18.46
C GLY A 225 52.62 -21.95 17.29
N GLN A 226 53.71 -22.23 16.55
CA GLN A 226 54.13 -21.40 15.42
C GLN A 226 53.07 -21.29 14.31
N ASP A 227 52.34 -22.37 14.02
CA ASP A 227 51.23 -22.40 13.05
C ASP A 227 50.05 -23.27 13.54
N GLN A 228 49.78 -23.22 14.83
CA GLN A 228 48.68 -23.98 15.46
C GLN A 228 47.80 -23.05 16.29
N TYR A 229 46.50 -23.12 16.03
CA TYR A 229 45.47 -22.31 16.64
C TYR A 229 44.33 -23.21 17.16
N GLU A 230 43.67 -22.77 18.23
CA GLU A 230 42.45 -23.36 18.75
C GLU A 230 41.36 -22.32 18.90
N LYS A 231 40.11 -22.77 18.83
CA LYS A 231 38.97 -21.99 19.29
C LYS A 231 38.97 -21.92 20.80
N VAL A 232 38.74 -20.74 21.32
CA VAL A 232 38.56 -20.56 22.76
C VAL A 232 37.14 -20.97 23.12
N VAL A 233 36.96 -22.23 23.51
CA VAL A 233 35.70 -22.73 24.09
C VAL A 233 35.65 -22.32 25.56
N ARG A 234 34.63 -21.56 25.98
CA ARG A 234 34.38 -21.30 27.39
C ARG A 234 33.98 -22.61 28.08
N GLN A 235 34.95 -23.37 28.58
CA GLN A 235 34.64 -24.50 29.45
C GLN A 235 34.05 -23.99 30.78
N PRO A 236 33.01 -24.65 31.33
CA PRO A 236 32.65 -24.46 32.73
C PRO A 236 33.86 -24.88 33.55
N VAL A 237 34.51 -23.91 34.19
CA VAL A 237 35.82 -24.04 34.85
C VAL A 237 35.93 -25.35 35.63
N SER A 238 36.88 -26.21 35.24
CA SER A 238 37.13 -27.52 35.85
C SER A 238 37.38 -27.40 37.35
N LYS A 239 36.79 -28.34 38.10
CA LYS A 239 36.88 -28.48 39.56
C LYS A 239 38.33 -28.73 40.00
N GLY A 240 39.05 -27.66 40.35
CA GLY A 240 40.37 -27.76 40.97
C GLY A 240 40.65 -26.54 41.83
N LEU A 241 40.60 -26.73 43.15
CA LEU A 241 41.13 -25.84 44.19
C LEU A 241 40.50 -24.43 44.41
N TYR A 242 39.55 -23.99 43.59
CA TYR A 242 38.76 -22.75 43.83
C TYR A 242 37.46 -22.94 44.65
N GLY A 243 37.30 -24.07 45.35
CA GLY A 243 36.02 -24.47 45.97
C GLY A 243 35.50 -23.56 47.08
N LEU A 244 36.38 -22.99 47.92
CA LEU A 244 35.95 -22.14 49.05
C LEU A 244 35.57 -20.72 48.64
N PHE A 245 36.34 -20.07 47.76
CA PHE A 245 36.03 -18.71 47.29
C PHE A 245 34.80 -18.68 46.36
N LYS A 246 34.51 -19.78 45.65
CA LYS A 246 33.30 -19.88 44.82
C LYS A 246 32.03 -20.19 45.58
N TRP A 247 32.03 -20.93 46.70
CA TRP A 247 30.78 -21.27 47.39
C TRP A 247 30.01 -20.01 47.83
N GLN A 248 30.73 -18.97 48.25
CA GLN A 248 30.15 -17.71 48.67
C GLN A 248 29.70 -16.81 47.49
N GLN A 249 30.38 -16.87 46.35
CA GLN A 249 29.99 -16.15 45.13
C GLN A 249 28.87 -16.88 44.34
N GLN A 250 28.81 -18.21 44.46
CA GLN A 250 27.86 -19.07 43.77
C GLN A 250 26.48 -19.07 44.47
N GLN A 251 26.40 -18.80 45.78
CA GLN A 251 25.13 -18.52 46.43
C GLN A 251 24.48 -17.20 45.96
N GLN A 252 25.27 -16.21 45.52
CA GLN A 252 24.75 -14.96 44.94
C GLN A 252 24.38 -15.10 43.46
N GLN A 253 25.07 -15.96 42.71
CA GLN A 253 24.82 -16.19 41.28
C GLN A 253 23.75 -17.26 40.99
N GLN A 254 23.47 -18.19 41.91
CA GLN A 254 22.41 -19.20 41.75
C GLN A 254 20.99 -18.63 41.77
N GLN A 255 20.80 -17.36 42.14
CA GLN A 255 19.50 -16.67 42.08
C GLN A 255 19.29 -15.89 40.77
N GLN A 256 20.30 -15.80 39.89
CA GLN A 256 20.20 -15.06 38.63
C GLN A 256 19.90 -16.04 37.49
N GLN A 257 18.73 -15.88 36.86
CA GLN A 257 18.36 -16.63 35.66
C GLN A 257 19.39 -16.41 34.54
N PRO A 258 19.68 -17.42 33.70
CA PRO A 258 20.62 -17.28 32.59
C PRO A 258 20.10 -16.20 31.64
N MET A 259 20.92 -15.17 31.37
CA MET A 259 20.55 -14.03 30.53
C MET A 259 20.56 -14.34 29.02
N GLU A 260 21.42 -15.27 28.58
CA GLU A 260 21.63 -15.58 27.16
C GLU A 260 20.34 -15.93 26.38
N PRO A 261 19.41 -16.75 26.88
CA PRO A 261 18.12 -16.99 26.23
C PRO A 261 17.30 -15.71 26.01
N TYR A 262 17.25 -14.82 27.00
CA TYR A 262 16.49 -13.56 26.92
C TYR A 262 17.10 -12.60 25.88
N VAL A 263 18.43 -12.55 25.79
CA VAL A 263 19.12 -11.77 24.76
C VAL A 263 18.86 -12.35 23.38
N ARG A 264 18.93 -13.68 23.22
CA ARG A 264 18.63 -14.35 21.96
C ARG A 264 17.19 -14.09 21.50
N GLU A 265 16.21 -14.20 22.40
CA GLU A 265 14.81 -13.89 22.09
C GLU A 265 14.60 -12.41 21.74
N MET A 266 15.26 -11.50 22.46
CA MET A 266 15.21 -10.07 22.16
C MET A 266 15.80 -9.75 20.77
N LEU A 267 16.95 -10.34 20.42
CA LEU A 267 17.58 -10.15 19.10
C LEU A 267 16.73 -10.76 17.96
N GLN A 268 16.08 -11.89 18.20
CA GLN A 268 15.14 -12.47 17.23
C GLN A 268 13.94 -11.55 17.01
N ALA A 269 13.38 -10.98 18.08
CA ALA A 269 12.28 -10.02 17.98
C ALA A 269 12.70 -8.71 17.30
N ASP A 270 13.90 -8.20 17.59
CA ASP A 270 14.50 -7.03 16.93
C ASP A 270 14.66 -7.28 15.42
N LYS A 271 15.21 -8.43 15.02
CA LYS A 271 15.33 -8.81 13.61
C LYS A 271 13.96 -8.85 12.91
N ALA A 272 12.98 -9.53 13.51
CA ALA A 272 11.63 -9.61 12.95
C ALA A 272 10.97 -8.23 12.83
N TYR A 273 11.16 -7.36 13.83
CA TYR A 273 10.67 -5.99 13.79
C TYR A 273 11.32 -5.19 12.66
N ARG A 274 12.65 -5.21 12.52
CA ARG A 274 13.38 -4.52 11.44
C ARG A 274 12.97 -5.00 10.05
N GLU A 275 12.81 -6.30 9.86
CA GLU A 275 12.33 -6.86 8.59
C GLU A 275 10.93 -6.35 8.23
N LEU A 276 10.04 -6.21 9.22
CA LEU A 276 8.71 -5.63 9.02
C LEU A 276 8.77 -4.12 8.76
N VAL A 277 9.68 -3.37 9.40
CA VAL A 277 9.88 -1.94 9.11
C VAL A 277 10.18 -1.75 7.62
N ILE A 278 11.14 -2.52 7.09
CA ILE A 278 11.54 -2.46 5.68
C ILE A 278 10.36 -2.83 4.77
N LYS A 279 9.60 -3.87 5.11
CA LYS A 279 8.42 -4.29 4.32
C LYS A 279 7.33 -3.23 4.31
N VAL A 280 7.02 -2.62 5.46
CA VAL A 280 6.01 -1.56 5.58
C VAL A 280 6.45 -0.32 4.81
N ASP A 281 7.71 0.10 4.94
CA ASP A 281 8.24 1.28 4.24
C ASP A 281 8.20 1.10 2.71
N LYS A 282 8.57 -0.09 2.22
CA LYS A 282 8.43 -0.44 0.80
C LYS A 282 6.98 -0.40 0.34
N MET A 283 6.05 -0.98 1.11
CA MET A 283 4.62 -0.96 0.76
C MET A 283 4.05 0.46 0.82
N ARG A 284 4.49 1.29 1.77
CA ARG A 284 4.11 2.71 1.85
C ARG A 284 4.46 3.43 0.56
N MET A 285 5.74 3.36 0.14
CA MET A 285 6.21 4.01 -1.08
C MET A 285 5.43 3.57 -2.31
N GLN A 286 5.22 2.26 -2.49
CA GLN A 286 4.43 1.72 -3.60
C GLN A 286 2.98 2.22 -3.59
N THR A 287 2.39 2.39 -2.40
CA THR A 287 1.02 2.88 -2.22
C THR A 287 0.92 4.37 -2.49
N GLU A 288 1.90 5.15 -2.05
CA GLU A 288 2.03 6.58 -2.35
C GLU A 288 2.18 6.84 -3.85
N GLU A 289 3.05 6.09 -4.54
CA GLU A 289 3.22 6.18 -5.99
C GLU A 289 1.92 5.84 -6.75
N ALA A 290 1.26 4.75 -6.36
CA ALA A 290 0.00 4.32 -6.98
C ALA A 290 -1.13 5.33 -6.75
N LEU A 291 -1.24 5.89 -5.54
CA LEU A 291 -2.23 6.92 -5.22
C LEU A 291 -1.97 8.22 -5.98
N PHE A 292 -0.70 8.62 -6.11
CA PHE A 292 -0.32 9.82 -6.84
C PHE A 292 -0.77 9.73 -8.31
N MET A 293 -0.46 8.63 -8.99
CA MET A 293 -0.91 8.38 -10.37
C MET A 293 -2.43 8.32 -10.47
N HIS A 294 -3.08 7.61 -9.55
CA HIS A 294 -4.54 7.50 -9.54
C HIS A 294 -5.23 8.85 -9.37
N TYR A 295 -4.72 9.74 -8.52
CA TYR A 295 -5.30 11.06 -8.35
C TYR A 295 -5.21 11.90 -9.62
N GLU A 296 -4.11 11.80 -10.37
CA GLU A 296 -3.96 12.43 -11.68
C GLU A 296 -4.97 11.89 -12.69
N GLU A 297 -5.09 10.56 -12.77
CA GLU A 297 -6.00 9.89 -13.69
C GLU A 297 -7.46 10.26 -13.40
N MET A 298 -7.86 10.28 -12.12
CA MET A 298 -9.22 10.65 -11.73
C MET A 298 -9.51 12.12 -11.99
N GLU A 299 -8.53 13.01 -11.81
CA GLU A 299 -8.67 14.43 -12.15
C GLU A 299 -8.87 14.61 -13.66
N SER A 300 -8.01 14.00 -14.47
CA SER A 300 -8.12 14.03 -15.94
C SER A 300 -9.47 13.48 -16.41
N LEU A 301 -9.90 12.35 -15.84
CA LEU A 301 -11.18 11.72 -16.17
C LEU A 301 -12.37 12.62 -15.80
N GLU A 302 -12.31 13.29 -14.66
CA GLU A 302 -13.37 14.19 -14.22
C GLU A 302 -13.45 15.45 -15.09
N LEU A 303 -12.30 16.00 -15.49
CA LEU A 303 -12.22 17.10 -16.45
C LEU A 303 -12.79 16.70 -17.82
N GLU A 304 -12.42 15.52 -18.33
CA GLU A 304 -12.95 14.97 -19.59
C GLU A 304 -14.48 14.82 -19.52
N ARG A 305 -15.01 14.29 -18.40
CA ARG A 305 -16.45 14.18 -18.17
C ARG A 305 -17.13 15.54 -18.26
N ILE A 306 -16.64 16.53 -17.52
CA ILE A 306 -17.25 17.88 -17.47
C ILE A 306 -17.23 18.51 -18.87
N GLN A 307 -16.10 18.41 -19.57
CA GLN A 307 -15.96 18.99 -20.91
C GLN A 307 -16.89 18.30 -21.91
N THR A 308 -16.97 16.97 -21.88
CA THR A 308 -17.85 16.20 -22.77
C THR A 308 -19.32 16.54 -22.55
N ILE A 309 -19.77 16.64 -21.29
CA ILE A 309 -21.15 17.02 -20.96
C ILE A 309 -21.43 18.47 -21.38
N LYS A 310 -20.47 19.38 -21.23
CA LYS A 310 -20.63 20.78 -21.68
C LYS A 310 -20.71 20.91 -23.20
N GLN A 311 -19.95 20.12 -23.94
CA GLN A 311 -19.90 20.14 -25.40
C GLN A 311 -21.07 19.39 -26.05
N GLY A 312 -21.68 18.43 -25.34
CA GLY A 312 -22.91 17.75 -25.78
C GLY A 312 -24.19 18.60 -25.67
N LYS A 313 -24.07 19.94 -25.65
CA LYS A 313 -25.18 20.90 -25.65
C LYS A 313 -25.59 21.28 -27.07
#